data_AF-A0A833G2P5-F1
#
_entry.id   AF-A0A833G2P5-F1
#
_cell.length_a   1.000
_cell.length_b   1.000
_cell.length_c   1.000
_cell.angle_alpha   90.00
_cell.angle_beta   90.00
_cell.angle_gamma   90.00
#
_symmetry.space_group_name_H-M   'P 1'
#
loop_
_entity.id
_entity.type
_entity.pdbx_description
1 polymer ?
#
loop_
_entity_poly.entity_id
_entity_poly.type
_entity_poly.pdbx_seq_one_letter_code
_entity_poly.pdbx_strand_id
1 'polypeptide(L)'
;VTLDSVLAFGEGDDVTIGAPFVEGAAVAVEVVEQGKAKTVIAFKKRRRQNSRRKRGHRQLLTTVRISEILTGGAKPSKKAAAKKEEAAGEAAEKKPAKKAAPKKAEAAAEQAE
;
A
#
# COMPACT_ATOMS: atom_id res chain seq x y z
N VAL A 1 11.53 -10.83 8.57
CA VAL A 1 10.85 -11.96 7.88
C VAL A 1 11.84 -12.49 6.84
N THR A 2 11.91 -13.80 6.61
CA THR A 2 12.78 -14.40 5.58
C THR A 2 11.93 -15.04 4.50
N LEU A 3 12.37 -14.90 3.24
CA LEU A 3 11.77 -15.55 2.08
C LEU A 3 12.77 -16.58 1.55
N ASP A 4 12.45 -17.86 1.72
CA ASP A 4 13.38 -18.96 1.45
C ASP A 4 13.27 -19.49 0.00
N SER A 5 12.21 -19.11 -0.72
CA SER A 5 11.98 -19.53 -2.10
C SER A 5 12.63 -18.57 -3.10
N VAL A 6 13.91 -18.79 -3.41
CA VAL A 6 14.66 -18.01 -4.40
C VAL A 6 14.92 -18.84 -5.65
N LEU A 7 14.44 -18.35 -6.80
CA LEU A 7 14.59 -19.02 -8.10
C LEU A 7 15.91 -18.68 -8.80
N ALA A 8 16.34 -17.42 -8.70
CA ALA A 8 17.57 -16.94 -9.27
C ALA A 8 18.06 -15.71 -8.50
N PHE A 9 19.37 -15.49 -8.50
CA PHE A 9 19.99 -14.24 -8.08
C PHE A 9 21.17 -13.93 -9.01
N GLY A 10 21.51 -12.66 -9.15
CA GLY A 10 22.65 -12.29 -9.96
C GLY A 10 23.18 -10.91 -9.59
N GLU A 11 24.48 -10.74 -9.81
CA GLU A 11 25.18 -9.48 -9.64
C GLU A 11 25.93 -9.18 -10.95
N GLY A 12 25.44 -8.18 -11.70
CA GLY A 12 25.99 -7.86 -13.02
C GLY A 12 25.82 -9.01 -14.02
N ASP A 13 26.93 -9.49 -14.57
CA ASP A 13 26.97 -10.55 -15.59
C ASP A 13 26.89 -11.96 -14.99
N ASP A 14 27.10 -12.11 -13.68
CA ASP A 14 27.03 -13.40 -12.98
C ASP A 14 25.60 -13.66 -12.50
N VAL A 15 24.90 -14.58 -13.16
CA VAL A 15 23.54 -14.99 -12.80
C VAL A 15 23.53 -16.45 -12.39
N THR A 16 23.15 -16.70 -11.13
CA THR A 16 22.92 -18.05 -10.60
C THR A 16 21.44 -18.40 -10.73
N ILE A 17 21.15 -19.44 -11.52
CA ILE A 17 19.80 -19.95 -11.75
C ILE A 17 19.62 -21.26 -10.99
N GLY A 18 18.55 -21.35 -10.20
CA GLY A 18 18.20 -22.57 -9.48
C GLY A 18 17.39 -23.55 -10.32
N ALA A 19 17.40 -24.82 -9.93
CA ALA A 19 16.60 -25.87 -10.54
C ALA A 19 16.08 -26.84 -9.46
N PRO A 20 14.96 -26.58 -8.76
CA PRO A 20 13.97 -25.52 -8.93
C PRO A 20 14.21 -24.25 -8.10
N PHE A 21 15.01 -24.32 -7.03
CA PHE A 21 15.40 -23.18 -6.19
C PHE A 21 16.93 -23.17 -6.03
N VAL A 22 17.50 -22.03 -5.62
CA VAL A 22 18.92 -21.96 -5.28
C VAL A 22 19.12 -22.35 -3.82
N GLU A 23 19.88 -23.42 -3.57
CA GLU A 23 20.11 -23.93 -2.22
C GLU A 23 20.87 -22.92 -1.35
N GLY A 24 20.38 -22.69 -0.13
CA GLY A 24 21.00 -21.77 0.83
C GLY A 24 20.79 -20.28 0.50
N ALA A 25 19.98 -19.94 -0.50
CA ALA A 25 19.60 -18.56 -0.78
C ALA A 25 18.36 -18.17 0.04
N ALA A 26 18.39 -16.99 0.67
CA ALA A 26 17.25 -16.44 1.39
C ALA A 26 17.22 -14.91 1.25
N VAL A 27 16.01 -14.32 1.19
CA VAL A 27 15.85 -12.87 1.17
C VAL A 27 15.33 -12.41 2.52
N ALA A 28 16.12 -11.58 3.21
CA ALA A 28 15.69 -10.92 4.43
C ALA A 28 14.85 -9.69 4.08
N VAL A 29 13.65 -9.62 4.66
CA VAL A 29 12.70 -8.54 4.43
C VAL A 29 12.11 -8.01 5.74
N GLU A 30 11.78 -6.72 5.71
CA GLU A 30 11.07 -6.01 6.76
C GLU A 30 9.64 -5.73 6.28
N VAL A 31 8.65 -5.88 7.18
CA VAL A 31 7.27 -5.52 6.90
C VAL A 31 7.08 -4.04 7.22
N VAL A 32 6.81 -3.23 6.21
CA VAL A 32 6.65 -1.78 6.35
C VAL A 32 5.21 -1.43 6.72
N GLU A 33 4.25 -1.99 6.00
CA GLU A 33 2.84 -1.65 6.17
C GLU A 33 1.94 -2.85 5.84
N GLN A 34 0.79 -2.91 6.51
CA GLN A 34 -0.32 -3.78 6.15
C GLN A 34 -1.52 -2.94 5.75
N GLY A 35 -1.92 -3.06 4.49
CA GLY A 35 -2.93 -2.21 3.87
C GLY A 35 -4.02 -3.00 3.16
N LYS A 36 -5.05 -2.28 2.71
CA LYS A 36 -6.10 -2.81 1.85
C LYS A 36 -5.94 -2.23 0.45
N ALA A 37 -5.99 -3.09 -0.55
CA ALA A 37 -6.02 -2.68 -1.95
C ALA A 37 -7.25 -1.78 -2.24
N LYS A 38 -7.18 -1.08 -3.39
CA LYS A 38 -8.33 -0.37 -3.94
C LYS A 38 -9.50 -1.34 -4.14
N THR A 39 -10.74 -0.87 -3.95
CA THR A 39 -11.92 -1.71 -4.13
C THR A 39 -12.03 -2.18 -5.57
N VAL A 40 -11.94 -3.48 -5.79
CA VAL A 40 -12.28 -4.10 -7.08
C VAL A 40 -13.76 -4.45 -7.04
N ILE A 41 -14.52 -3.97 -8.03
CA ILE A 41 -15.97 -4.19 -8.09
C ILE A 41 -16.25 -5.38 -9.02
N ALA A 42 -16.67 -6.50 -8.45
CA ALA A 42 -17.23 -7.61 -9.22
C ALA A 42 -18.72 -7.35 -9.49
N PHE A 43 -19.04 -6.99 -10.73
CA PHE A 43 -20.41 -6.76 -11.16
C PHE A 43 -20.88 -7.89 -12.09
N LYS A 44 -21.92 -8.61 -11.68
CA LYS A 44 -22.56 -9.65 -12.49
C LYS A 44 -23.99 -9.22 -12.83
N LYS A 45 -24.31 -9.10 -14.12
CA LYS A 45 -25.65 -8.76 -14.62
C LYS A 45 -26.09 -9.80 -15.63
N ARG A 46 -27.29 -10.35 -15.46
CA ARG A 46 -27.95 -11.19 -16.48
C ARG A 46 -28.93 -10.33 -17.27
N ARG A 47 -28.83 -10.36 -18.60
CA ARG A 47 -29.69 -9.57 -19.50
C ARG A 47 -31.15 -10.05 -19.35
N ARG A 48 -32.11 -9.12 -19.28
CA ARG A 48 -33.57 -9.36 -19.22
C ARG A 48 -34.11 -10.14 -18.00
N GLN A 49 -33.25 -10.66 -17.12
CA GLN A 49 -33.68 -11.47 -15.97
C GLN A 49 -33.76 -10.71 -14.64
N ASN A 50 -33.75 -9.37 -14.66
CA ASN A 50 -33.67 -8.46 -13.48
C ASN A 50 -32.57 -8.81 -12.43
N SER A 51 -31.69 -9.77 -12.74
CA SER A 51 -30.64 -10.22 -11.84
C SER A 51 -29.38 -9.39 -12.05
N ARG A 52 -29.07 -8.57 -11.05
CA ARG A 52 -27.82 -7.83 -10.93
C ARG A 52 -27.23 -8.01 -9.54
N ARG A 53 -25.93 -8.28 -9.46
CA ARG A 53 -25.17 -8.36 -8.20
C ARG A 53 -23.92 -7.49 -8.34
N LYS A 54 -23.72 -6.61 -7.38
CA LYS A 54 -22.52 -5.77 -7.24
C LYS A 54 -21.86 -6.14 -5.91
N ARG A 55 -20.63 -6.64 -5.94
CA ARG A 55 -19.84 -6.94 -4.74
C ARG A 55 -18.50 -6.21 -4.87
N GLY A 56 -18.08 -5.54 -3.80
CA GLY A 56 -16.73 -4.99 -3.70
C GLY A 56 -15.81 -5.99 -3.02
N HIS A 57 -14.61 -6.19 -3.55
CA HIS A 57 -13.53 -6.92 -2.89
C HIS A 57 -12.37 -5.96 -2.61
N ARG A 58 -11.79 -6.06 -1.41
CA ARG A 58 -10.56 -5.37 -1.05
C ARG A 58 -9.56 -6.41 -0.58
N GLN A 59 -8.52 -6.61 -1.38
CA GLN A 59 -7.47 -7.55 -1.04
C GLN A 59 -6.61 -6.99 0.09
N LEU A 60 -6.29 -7.82 1.08
CA LEU A 60 -5.28 -7.49 2.09
C LEU A 60 -3.90 -7.58 1.42
N LEU A 61 -3.12 -6.53 1.54
CA LEU A 61 -1.78 -6.42 0.98
C LEU A 61 -0.79 -6.13 2.10
N THR A 62 0.42 -6.67 1.97
CA THR A 62 1.53 -6.38 2.86
C THR A 62 2.66 -5.80 2.03
N THR A 63 3.06 -4.58 2.38
CA THR A 63 4.21 -3.92 1.75
C THR A 63 5.46 -4.33 2.52
N VAL A 64 6.40 -4.94 1.80
CA VAL A 64 7.67 -5.39 2.36
C VAL A 64 8.84 -4.64 1.73
N ARG A 65 9.83 -4.30 2.55
CA ARG A 65 11.11 -3.74 2.10
C ARG A 65 12.17 -4.83 2.16
N ILE A 66 12.94 -4.98 1.09
CA ILE A 66 14.06 -5.91 1.04
C ILE A 66 15.23 -5.29 1.80
N SER A 67 15.79 -6.00 2.77
CA SER A 67 16.95 -5.54 3.52
C SER A 67 18.24 -6.11 2.93
N GLU A 68 18.31 -7.44 2.79
CA GLU A 68 19.54 -8.16 2.43
C GLU A 68 19.18 -9.41 1.62
N ILE A 69 20.02 -9.76 0.65
CA ILE A 69 19.99 -11.03 -0.07
C ILE A 69 21.12 -11.88 0.50
N LEU A 70 20.75 -13.03 1.07
CA LEU A 70 21.68 -13.95 1.71
C LEU A 70 21.96 -15.10 0.76
N THR A 71 23.23 -15.36 0.49
CA THR A 71 23.71 -16.49 -0.32
C THR A 71 24.50 -17.44 0.57
N GLY A 72 24.43 -18.75 0.31
CA GLY A 72 25.25 -19.75 1.01
C GLY A 72 24.88 -20.04 2.47
N GLY A 73 23.61 -19.86 2.87
CA GLY A 73 23.12 -20.24 4.20
C GLY A 73 23.42 -19.24 5.32
N ALA A 74 23.81 -18.01 4.97
CA ALA A 74 24.00 -16.94 5.94
C ALA A 74 22.68 -16.57 6.65
N LYS A 75 22.77 -16.16 7.93
CA LYS A 75 21.63 -15.67 8.72
C LYS A 75 21.54 -14.14 8.63
N PRO A 76 20.33 -13.55 8.68
CA PRO A 76 20.15 -12.10 8.52
C PRO A 76 20.83 -11.30 9.62
N SER A 77 21.62 -10.30 9.23
CA SER A 77 22.40 -9.45 10.12
C SER A 77 21.61 -8.21 10.56
N LYS A 78 20.43 -8.37 11.18
CA LYS A 78 19.78 -7.23 11.88
C LYS A 78 18.86 -7.66 13.01
N LYS A 79 19.49 -7.96 14.14
CA LYS A 79 18.96 -7.68 15.49
C LYS A 79 19.58 -6.36 15.95
N ALA A 80 18.98 -5.21 15.61
CA ALA A 80 19.10 -3.90 16.30
C ALA A 80 18.70 -2.75 15.36
N ALA A 81 17.55 -2.11 15.62
CA ALA A 81 17.32 -0.67 15.46
C ALA A 81 15.91 -0.29 15.95
N ALA A 82 15.60 -0.62 17.20
CA ALA A 82 14.67 0.21 17.96
C ALA A 82 15.48 1.37 18.53
N LYS A 83 14.96 2.60 18.39
CA LYS A 83 15.45 3.90 18.90
C LYS A 83 16.21 4.77 17.89
N LYS A 84 15.47 5.67 17.21
CA LYS A 84 15.68 7.15 17.21
C LYS A 84 14.81 7.83 16.14
N GLU A 85 13.54 8.12 16.44
CA GLU A 85 12.78 9.21 15.78
C GLU A 85 11.50 9.60 16.56
N GLU A 86 11.64 10.02 17.81
CA GLU A 86 10.63 10.86 18.48
C GLU A 86 11.38 11.95 19.26
N ALA A 87 11.72 13.03 18.54
CA ALA A 87 12.06 14.35 19.09
C ALA A 87 12.23 15.35 17.92
N ALA A 88 11.12 15.81 17.34
CA ALA A 88 11.01 17.10 16.67
C ALA A 88 9.51 17.41 16.50
N GLY A 89 8.96 18.08 17.50
CA GLY A 89 7.63 18.65 17.44
C GLY A 89 7.59 19.91 16.57
N GLU A 90 6.36 20.43 16.46
CA GLU A 90 6.06 21.85 16.29
C GLU A 90 6.11 22.42 14.86
N ALA A 91 5.00 22.24 14.13
CA ALA A 91 4.57 23.17 13.09
C ALA A 91 3.03 23.16 12.98
N ALA A 92 2.35 23.59 14.05
CA ALA A 92 0.90 23.78 14.05
C ALA A 92 0.51 25.10 14.72
N GLU A 93 1.02 26.22 14.20
CA GLU A 93 0.36 27.52 14.39
C GLU A 93 0.65 28.48 13.22
N LYS A 94 -0.36 28.67 12.35
CA LYS A 94 -0.75 29.92 11.65
C LYS A 94 -1.60 29.62 10.41
N LYS A 95 -2.92 29.68 10.58
CA LYS A 95 -3.87 30.08 9.52
C LYS A 95 -5.10 30.73 10.16
N PRO A 96 -5.20 32.07 10.23
CA PRO A 96 -6.47 32.75 10.41
C PRO A 96 -6.90 33.36 9.08
N ALA A 97 -7.92 32.80 8.44
CA ALA A 97 -8.70 33.53 7.42
C ALA A 97 -10.05 32.84 7.20
N LYS A 98 -10.92 32.92 8.20
CA LYS A 98 -12.36 32.69 8.03
C LYS A 98 -12.95 33.99 7.49
N LYS A 99 -13.06 34.14 6.16
CA LYS A 99 -13.89 35.16 5.51
C LYS A 99 -14.88 34.46 4.60
N ALA A 100 -15.99 34.01 5.19
CA ALA A 100 -17.16 33.51 4.48
C ALA A 100 -18.38 34.31 4.96
N ALA A 101 -18.64 35.42 4.25
CA ALA A 101 -19.92 36.11 4.13
C ALA A 101 -19.77 37.03 2.91
N PRO A 102 -20.69 36.97 1.93
CA PRO A 102 -21.94 37.67 2.15
C PRO A 102 -23.21 36.89 1.78
N LYS A 103 -24.26 37.29 2.49
CA LYS A 103 -25.67 37.03 2.29
C LYS A 103 -26.10 37.20 0.82
N LYS A 104 -26.94 36.30 0.33
CA LYS A 104 -28.02 36.65 -0.60
C LYS A 104 -29.29 35.95 -0.13
N ALA A 105 -30.06 36.68 0.66
CA ALA A 105 -31.48 36.41 0.88
C ALA A 105 -32.26 37.21 -0.17
N GLU A 106 -33.19 36.51 -0.82
CA GLU A 106 -34.55 36.98 -1.12
C GLU A 106 -34.75 38.13 -2.11
N ALA A 107 -35.19 37.78 -3.32
CA ALA A 107 -36.11 38.59 -4.11
C ALA A 107 -37.11 37.64 -4.78
N ALA A 108 -38.33 37.64 -4.26
CA ALA A 108 -39.50 37.07 -4.88
C ALA A 108 -39.89 37.86 -6.14
N ALA A 109 -40.25 37.16 -7.21
CA ALA A 109 -41.17 37.62 -8.25
C ALA A 109 -41.67 36.40 -9.02
N GLU A 110 -42.74 35.85 -8.47
CA GLU A 110 -43.78 35.04 -9.11
C GLU A 110 -44.25 35.72 -10.42
N GLN A 111 -44.33 34.97 -11.52
CA GLN A 111 -45.15 35.34 -12.67
C GLN A 111 -46.12 34.20 -12.96
N ALA A 112 -47.39 34.50 -12.65
CA ALA A 112 -48.56 33.93 -13.28
C ALA A 112 -49.14 35.02 -14.19
N GLU A 113 -49.06 34.81 -15.50
CA GLU A 113 -50.09 35.10 -16.52
C GLU A 113 -49.69 34.36 -17.81
#